data_AF-A0A926YPR4-F1
#
_entry.id   AF-A0A926YPR4-F1
#
_cell.length_a   1.000
_cell.length_b   1.000
_cell.length_c   1.000
_cell.angle_alpha   90.00
_cell.angle_beta   90.00
_cell.angle_gamma   90.00
#
_symmetry.space_group_name_H-M   'P 1'
#
loop_
_entity.id
_entity.type
_entity.pdbx_description
1 polymer ?
#
loop_
_entity_poly.entity_id
_entity_poly.type
_entity_poly.pdbx_seq_one_letter_code
_entity_poly.pdbx_strand_id
1 'polypeptide(L)'
;MSLSTVTIADIKQTSANTIAQTKSVQLKGRVSNHAPLLGKSAYELQDTTGSIWVIATEPIPGTGDEVVIQGKLLYQSIPLNGKEQGDSYIEQQQLLQRSPAVKSDRGGMRNKG
;
A
#
# COMPACT_ATOMS: atom_id res chain seq x y z
N MET A 1 -20.64 7.86 -8.38
CA MET A 1 -19.84 8.62 -7.38
C MET A 1 -18.38 8.49 -7.77
N SER A 2 -17.67 9.60 -8.02
CA SER A 2 -16.24 9.57 -8.33
C SER A 2 -15.46 9.40 -7.04
N LEU A 3 -14.60 8.39 -6.94
CA LEU A 3 -13.61 8.32 -5.87
C LEU A 3 -12.54 9.38 -6.16
N SER A 4 -12.14 10.13 -5.14
CA SER A 4 -11.05 11.11 -5.25
C SER A 4 -9.74 10.38 -4.96
N THR A 5 -8.79 10.43 -5.88
CA THR A 5 -7.40 10.05 -5.60
C THR A 5 -6.83 11.05 -4.60
N VAL A 6 -6.26 10.57 -3.49
CA VAL A 6 -5.67 11.40 -2.44
C VAL A 6 -4.17 11.10 -2.35
N THR A 7 -3.38 12.06 -1.89
CA THR A 7 -1.96 11.82 -1.58
C THR A 7 -1.79 11.27 -0.18
N ILE A 8 -0.67 10.59 0.08
CA ILE A 8 -0.35 10.09 1.42
C ILE A 8 -0.11 11.23 2.41
N ALA A 9 0.43 12.37 1.98
CA ALA A 9 0.55 13.56 2.82
C ALA A 9 -0.82 14.12 3.23
N ASP A 10 -1.80 14.16 2.31
CA ASP A 10 -3.16 14.59 2.64
C ASP A 10 -3.77 13.70 3.73
N ILE A 11 -3.52 12.38 3.65
CA ILE A 11 -3.96 11.43 4.68
C ILE A 11 -3.36 11.78 6.04
N LYS A 12 -2.06 12.08 6.09
CA LYS A 12 -1.35 12.39 7.36
C LYS A 12 -1.77 13.74 7.96
N GLN A 13 -2.11 14.71 7.12
CA GLN A 13 -2.53 16.04 7.57
C GLN A 13 -4.01 16.11 7.94
N THR A 14 -4.81 15.12 7.51
CA THR A 14 -6.25 15.11 7.77
C THR A 14 -6.54 14.60 9.19
N SER A 15 -7.37 15.35 9.92
CA SER A 15 -7.94 14.89 11.18
C SER A 15 -8.98 13.77 10.96
N ALA A 16 -9.10 12.86 11.94
CA ALA A 16 -10.06 11.75 11.92
C ALA A 16 -11.54 12.15 11.70
N ASN A 17 -11.85 13.44 11.84
CA ASN A 17 -13.20 14.00 11.66
C ASN A 17 -13.47 14.56 10.26
N THR A 18 -12.45 14.76 9.39
CA THR A 18 -12.60 15.42 8.08
C THR A 18 -12.73 14.43 6.93
N ILE A 19 -11.93 13.37 6.91
CA ILE A 19 -12.23 12.18 6.11
C ILE A 19 -13.07 11.31 7.01
N ALA A 20 -14.39 11.46 6.94
CA ALA A 20 -15.33 10.59 7.65
C ALA A 20 -14.79 9.16 7.62
N GLN A 21 -14.70 8.52 8.79
CA GLN A 21 -14.09 7.19 9.04
C GLN A 21 -14.66 6.04 8.18
N THR A 22 -15.46 6.34 7.17
CA THR A 22 -16.19 5.47 6.25
C THR A 22 -15.84 5.70 4.79
N LYS A 23 -15.03 6.71 4.43
CA LYS A 23 -14.78 7.04 3.02
C LYS A 23 -13.66 6.16 2.45
N SER A 24 -14.00 5.35 1.45
CA SER A 24 -13.00 4.66 0.64
C SER A 24 -12.17 5.69 -0.12
N VAL A 25 -10.86 5.52 -0.10
CA VAL A 25 -9.89 6.34 -0.84
C VAL A 25 -9.24 5.52 -1.93
N GLN A 26 -8.83 6.20 -3.01
CA GLN A 26 -7.94 5.60 -4.00
C GLN A 26 -6.52 6.12 -3.81
N LEU A 27 -5.57 5.20 -3.77
CA LEU A 27 -4.14 5.49 -3.64
C LEU A 27 -3.38 4.88 -4.80
N LYS A 28 -2.40 5.62 -5.30
CA LYS A 28 -1.40 5.13 -6.25
C LYS A 28 -0.03 5.24 -5.61
N GLY A 29 0.75 4.17 -5.68
CA GLY A 29 2.11 4.19 -5.15
C GLY A 29 2.91 2.96 -5.55
N ARG A 30 4.14 2.92 -5.08
CA ARG A 30 5.07 1.80 -5.22
C ARG A 30 5.16 1.03 -3.91
N VAL A 31 5.15 -0.29 -3.97
CA VAL A 31 5.35 -1.13 -2.79
C VAL A 31 6.82 -1.11 -2.39
N SER A 32 7.12 -0.68 -1.16
CA SER A 32 8.49 -0.59 -0.63
C SER A 32 8.85 -1.75 0.32
N ASN A 33 7.90 -2.26 1.09
CA ASN A 33 8.17 -3.26 2.13
C ASN A 33 6.95 -4.15 2.45
N HIS A 34 7.18 -5.22 3.22
CA HIS A 34 6.16 -6.15 3.71
C HIS A 34 6.33 -6.41 5.21
N ALA A 35 5.21 -6.68 5.89
CA ALA A 35 5.21 -7.14 7.27
C ALA A 35 4.10 -8.20 7.47
N PRO A 36 4.41 -9.32 8.15
CA PRO A 36 3.40 -10.32 8.50
C PRO A 36 2.42 -9.77 9.56
N LEU A 37 1.15 -10.15 9.44
CA LEU A 37 0.11 -9.91 10.43
C LEU A 37 -0.59 -11.24 10.77
N LEU A 38 -1.27 -11.30 11.92
CA LEU A 38 -2.07 -12.49 12.26
C LEU A 38 -3.26 -12.62 11.29
N GLY A 39 -3.20 -13.62 10.40
CA GLY A 39 -4.27 -13.93 9.44
C GLY A 39 -4.39 -12.96 8.25
N LYS A 40 -3.48 -11.99 8.12
CA LYS A 40 -3.40 -11.02 7.02
C LYS A 40 -1.94 -10.69 6.73
N SER A 41 -1.68 -9.86 5.72
CA SER A 41 -0.35 -9.31 5.45
C SER A 41 -0.44 -7.79 5.32
N ALA A 42 0.63 -7.09 5.67
CA ALA A 42 0.77 -5.67 5.44
C ALA A 42 1.86 -5.41 4.40
N TYR A 43 1.66 -4.38 3.58
CA TYR A 43 2.69 -3.84 2.71
C TYR A 43 2.75 -2.33 2.84
N GLU A 44 3.95 -1.78 2.73
CA GLU A 44 4.17 -0.35 2.74
C GLU A 44 4.02 0.18 1.32
N LEU A 45 3.13 1.15 1.14
CA LEU A 45 2.90 1.85 -0.12
C LEU A 45 3.50 3.24 -0.03
N GLN A 46 4.33 3.60 -1.00
CA GLN A 46 4.99 4.89 -1.07
C GLN A 46 4.56 5.67 -2.33
N ASP A 47 4.22 6.94 -2.15
CA ASP A 47 4.08 7.92 -3.24
C ASP A 47 5.14 9.02 -3.09
N THR A 48 5.04 10.10 -3.88
CA THR A 48 5.99 11.22 -3.82
C THR A 48 5.89 12.06 -2.55
N THR A 49 4.85 11.84 -1.74
CA THR A 49 4.49 12.64 -0.57
C THR A 49 4.72 11.89 0.74
N GLY A 50 4.81 10.56 0.72
CA GLY A 50 5.20 9.76 1.87
C GLY A 50 4.89 8.27 1.72
N SER A 51 4.92 7.57 2.85
CA SER A 51 4.57 6.15 2.94
C SER A 51 3.39 5.91 3.90
N ILE A 52 2.61 4.87 3.62
CA ILE A 52 1.52 4.37 4.46
C ILE A 52 1.49 2.84 4.45
N TRP A 53 1.13 2.25 5.59
CA TRP A 53 0.89 0.81 5.67
C TRP A 53 -0.49 0.45 5.14
N VAL A 54 -0.54 -0.60 4.33
CA VAL A 54 -1.76 -1.17 3.77
C VAL A 54 -1.91 -2.60 4.27
N ILE A 55 -3.01 -2.88 4.96
CA ILE A 55 -3.39 -4.23 5.37
C ILE A 55 -4.22 -4.86 4.25
N ALA A 56 -3.84 -6.06 3.83
CA ALA A 56 -4.51 -6.82 2.78
C ALA A 56 -4.53 -8.32 3.10
N THR A 57 -5.49 -9.02 2.50
CA THR A 57 -5.43 -10.49 2.41
C THR A 57 -4.60 -10.89 1.21
N GLU A 58 -3.94 -12.04 1.29
CA GLU A 58 -3.19 -12.57 0.16
C GLU A 58 -4.11 -12.91 -1.03
N PRO A 59 -3.61 -12.78 -2.28
CA PRO A 59 -2.24 -12.40 -2.65
C PRO A 59 -1.98 -10.88 -2.55
N ILE A 60 -0.80 -10.50 -2.07
CA ILE A 60 -0.34 -9.10 -2.01
C ILE A 60 0.64 -8.76 -3.15
N PRO A 61 0.76 -7.48 -3.55
CA PRO A 61 1.74 -7.07 -4.56
C PRO A 61 3.18 -7.24 -4.05
N GLY A 62 4.10 -7.47 -4.99
CA GLY A 62 5.52 -7.65 -4.68
C GLY A 62 6.23 -6.32 -4.47
N THR A 63 7.37 -6.34 -3.79
CA THR A 63 8.22 -5.16 -3.63
C THR A 63 8.64 -4.62 -5.00
N GLY A 64 8.51 -3.30 -5.17
CA GLY A 64 8.79 -2.58 -6.40
C GLY A 64 7.60 -2.48 -7.37
N ASP A 65 6.51 -3.22 -7.14
CA ASP A 65 5.30 -3.11 -7.95
C ASP A 65 4.68 -1.71 -7.77
N GLU A 66 4.22 -1.12 -8.87
CA GLU A 66 3.35 0.05 -8.82
C GLU A 66 1.89 -0.41 -8.82
N VAL A 67 1.11 0.12 -7.89
CA VAL A 67 -0.29 -0.28 -7.71
C VAL A 67 -1.21 0.91 -7.58
N VAL A 68 -2.46 0.70 -8.01
CA VAL A 68 -3.59 1.56 -7.67
C VAL A 68 -4.54 0.72 -6.84
N ILE A 69 -4.85 1.18 -5.63
CA ILE A 69 -5.74 0.48 -4.70
C ILE A 69 -6.92 1.34 -4.31
N GLN A 70 -8.00 0.69 -3.94
CA GLN A 70 -9.09 1.26 -3.17
C GLN A 70 -9.08 0.64 -1.77
N GLY A 71 -9.21 1.47 -0.74
CA GLY A 71 -9.26 0.99 0.63
C GLY A 71 -9.88 1.98 1.60
N LYS A 72 -10.13 1.51 2.82
CA LYS A 72 -10.68 2.31 3.91
C LYS A 72 -9.53 2.87 4.76
N LEU A 73 -9.52 4.18 4.97
CA LEU A 73 -8.58 4.82 5.89
C LEU A 73 -9.03 4.65 7.34
N LEU A 74 -8.12 4.20 8.21
CA LEU A 74 -8.35 3.96 9.63
C LEU A 74 -7.31 4.71 10.46
N TYR A 75 -7.76 5.49 11.45
CA TYR A 75 -6.92 6.32 12.32
C TYR A 75 -6.67 5.64 13.66
N GLN A 76 -5.79 4.64 13.65
CA GLN A 76 -5.27 3.99 14.85
C GLN A 76 -3.91 3.38 14.50
N SER A 77 -3.07 3.21 15.49
CA SER A 77 -1.81 2.49 15.31
C SER A 77 -2.06 1.00 15.07
N ILE A 78 -1.15 0.38 14.33
CA ILE A 78 -1.16 -1.07 14.09
C ILE A 78 0.13 -1.70 14.63
N PRO A 79 0.03 -2.82 15.37
CA PRO A 79 1.22 -3.55 15.78
C PRO A 79 1.77 -4.32 14.58
N LEU A 80 2.92 -3.90 14.05
CA LEU A 80 3.68 -4.64 13.04
C LEU A 80 5.04 -5.04 13.62
N ASN A 81 5.40 -6.32 13.50
CA ASN A 81 6.65 -6.86 14.03
C ASN A 81 6.91 -6.52 15.51
N GLY A 82 5.85 -6.50 16.34
CA GLY A 82 5.94 -6.18 17.77
C GLY A 82 6.17 -4.70 18.10
N LYS A 83 5.98 -3.79 17.13
CA LYS A 83 6.06 -2.34 17.32
C LYS A 83 4.80 -1.66 16.78
N GLU A 84 4.30 -0.67 17.51
CA GLU A 84 3.26 0.22 17.00
C GLU A 84 3.77 0.97 15.76
N GLN A 85 3.04 0.92 14.64
CA GLN A 85 3.38 1.57 13.39
C GLN A 85 2.28 2.55 12.97
N GLY A 86 2.69 3.80 12.73
CA GLY A 86 1.87 4.87 12.19
C GLY A 86 0.70 5.29 13.08
N ASP A 87 0.10 6.43 12.73
CA ASP A 87 -1.14 6.91 13.35
C ASP A 87 -2.38 6.56 12.50
N SER A 88 -2.15 6.00 11.30
CA SER A 88 -3.18 5.58 10.37
C SER A 88 -2.68 4.51 9.40
N TYR A 89 -3.61 3.72 8.85
CA TYR A 89 -3.36 2.72 7.83
C TYR A 89 -4.55 2.57 6.88
N ILE A 90 -4.32 1.87 5.76
CA ILE A 90 -5.37 1.52 4.81
C ILE A 90 -5.74 0.05 4.97
N GLU A 91 -7.01 -0.25 5.16
CA GLU A 91 -7.53 -1.60 4.90
C GLU A 91 -7.91 -1.70 3.41
N GLN A 92 -7.16 -2.51 2.66
CA GLN A 92 -7.39 -2.69 1.23
C GLN A 92 -8.74 -3.38 1.00
N GLN A 93 -9.56 -2.79 0.13
CA GLN A 93 -10.81 -3.36 -0.35
C GLN A 93 -10.63 -3.94 -1.77
N GLN A 94 -9.86 -3.26 -2.62
CA GLN A 94 -9.65 -3.69 -4.00
C GLN A 94 -8.28 -3.24 -4.53
N LEU A 95 -7.63 -4.13 -5.28
CA LEU A 95 -6.50 -3.80 -6.14
C LEU A 95 -7.04 -3.47 -7.53
N LEU A 96 -7.00 -2.19 -7.92
CA LEU A 96 -7.57 -1.69 -9.18
C LEU A 96 -6.59 -1.86 -10.35
N GLN A 97 -5.31 -1.63 -10.10
CA GLN A 97 -4.26 -1.77 -11.10
C GLN A 97 -2.96 -2.26 -10.44
N ARG A 98 -2.19 -3.08 -11.17
CA ARG A 98 -0.85 -3.52 -10.78
C ARG A 98 0.07 -3.53 -11.99
N SER A 99 1.18 -2.84 -11.87
CA SER A 99 2.31 -2.85 -12.80
C SER A 99 3.49 -3.50 -12.07
N PRO A 100 3.83 -4.77 -12.40
CA PRO A 100 4.90 -5.47 -11.73
C PRO A 100 6.23 -4.72 -11.86
N ALA A 101 7.07 -4.80 -10.83
CA ALA A 101 8.47 -4.38 -10.96
C ALA A 101 9.07 -5.12 -12.16
N VAL A 102 9.72 -4.38 -13.07
CA VAL A 102 10.45 -5.01 -14.19
C VAL A 102 11.51 -5.92 -13.59
N LYS A 103 11.25 -7.22 -13.56
CA LYS A 103 12.29 -8.22 -13.35
C LYS A 103 13.18 -8.13 -14.57
N SER A 104 14.32 -7.44 -14.42
CA SER A 104 15.38 -7.49 -15.43
C SER A 104 15.86 -8.94 -15.49
N ASP A 105 15.26 -9.71 -16.39
CA ASP A 105 15.71 -11.05 -16.76
C ASP A 105 17.07 -10.92 -17.46
N ARG A 106 18.14 -10.83 -16.66
CA ARG A 106 19.49 -11.16 -17.12
C ARG A 106 19.69 -12.68 -17.00
N GLY A 107 18.90 -13.44 -17.73
CA GLY A 107 19.02 -14.90 -17.85
C GLY A 107 19.30 -15.37 -19.28
N GLY A 108 19.64 -14.46 -20.21
CA GLY A 108 19.86 -14.79 -21.62
C GLY A 108 21.32 -14.66 -22.06
N MET A 109 22.24 -15.42 -21.47
CA MET A 109 23.56 -15.61 -22.11
C MET A 109 24.16 -16.98 -21.82
N ARG A 110 23.69 -18.00 -22.54
CA ARG A 110 24.50 -19.18 -22.86
C ARG A 110 24.97 -19.04 -24.29
N ASN A 111 26.18 -18.49 -24.46
CA ASN A 111 26.97 -18.67 -25.67
C ASN A 111 28.33 -19.20 -25.25
N LYS A 112 28.56 -20.50 -25.52
CA LYS A 112 29.82 -21.20 -25.76
C LYS A 112 29.39 -22.53 -26.40
N GLY A 113 29.82 -22.96 -27.57
CA GLY A 113 30.91 -22.60 -28.47
C GLY A 113 31.15 -23.85 -29.29
#